data_AF-A0A9E5WCJ4-F1
#
_entry.id   AF-A0A9E5WCJ4-F1
#
_cell.length_a   1.000
_cell.length_b   1.000
_cell.length_c   1.000
_cell.angle_alpha   90.00
_cell.angle_beta   90.00
_cell.angle_gamma   90.00
#
_symmetry.space_group_name_H-M   'P 1'
#
loop_
_entity.id
_entity.type
_entity.pdbx_description
1 polymer ?
#
loop_
_entity_poly.entity_id
_entity_poly.type
_entity_poly.pdbx_seq_one_letter_code
_entity_poly.pdbx_strand_id
1 'polypeptide(L)'
;MELKKATTIEEAYQVFETQSPLNQDNKEFYVDIYKQDLLNLRKDLVLNLIPDKSFFVTGQSGNGKSTALNFLPDTAIFKKYDIKYLNGRDVFKLDDIDIIDVMLMIGYTIVNWDSRLEKKFLEELEDLKKKKLGKLENR
;
A
#
# COMPACT_ATOMS: atom_id res chain seq x y z
N MET A 1 -18.74 -11.29 -7.71
CA MET A 1 -18.73 -12.76 -7.80
C MET A 1 -18.20 -13.25 -6.45
N GLU A 2 -18.94 -14.06 -5.71
CA GLU A 2 -18.44 -14.59 -4.42
C GLU A 2 -17.26 -15.52 -4.69
N LEU A 3 -16.12 -15.25 -4.02
CA LEU A 3 -14.96 -16.14 -4.05
C LEU A 3 -15.34 -17.46 -3.37
N LYS A 4 -15.21 -18.58 -4.07
CA LYS A 4 -15.40 -19.93 -3.51
C LYS A 4 -14.06 -20.63 -3.34
N LYS A 5 -13.91 -21.42 -2.29
CA LYS A 5 -12.68 -22.20 -2.08
C LYS A 5 -12.55 -23.24 -3.18
N ALA A 6 -11.50 -23.12 -3.98
CA ALA A 6 -11.17 -24.13 -4.97
C ALA A 6 -10.87 -25.46 -4.28
N THR A 7 -11.45 -26.52 -4.82
CA THR A 7 -11.24 -27.92 -4.40
C THR A 7 -10.37 -28.69 -5.40
N THR A 8 -10.19 -28.13 -6.61
CA THR A 8 -9.32 -28.66 -7.67
C THR A 8 -8.32 -27.59 -8.16
N ILE A 9 -7.28 -28.01 -8.88
CA ILE A 9 -6.26 -27.11 -9.44
C ILE A 9 -6.87 -26.23 -10.55
N GLU A 10 -7.79 -26.81 -11.33
CA GLU A 10 -8.53 -26.13 -12.40
C GLU A 10 -9.44 -25.04 -11.82
N GLU A 11 -10.14 -25.33 -10.73
CA GLU A 11 -10.92 -24.32 -9.99
C GLU A 11 -10.03 -23.22 -9.42
N ALA A 12 -8.85 -23.58 -8.89
CA ALA A 12 -7.91 -22.59 -8.38
C ALA A 12 -7.44 -21.64 -9.50
N TYR A 13 -7.17 -22.17 -10.70
CA TYR A 13 -6.77 -21.37 -11.85
C TYR A 13 -7.90 -20.44 -12.37
N GLN A 14 -9.15 -20.85 -12.23
CA GLN A 14 -10.32 -20.07 -12.66
C GLN A 14 -10.80 -19.05 -11.63
N VAL A 15 -10.64 -19.34 -10.34
CA VAL A 15 -11.15 -18.50 -9.24
C VAL A 15 -10.12 -17.50 -8.74
N PHE A 16 -8.83 -17.87 -8.73
CA PHE A 16 -7.78 -16.92 -8.33
C PHE A 16 -7.36 -16.07 -9.51
N GLU A 17 -7.75 -14.80 -9.49
CA GLU A 17 -6.94 -13.77 -10.14
C GLU A 17 -5.56 -13.76 -9.48
N THR A 18 -4.62 -14.50 -10.06
CA THR A 18 -3.24 -14.63 -9.57
C THR A 18 -2.48 -13.29 -9.48
N GLN A 19 -3.07 -12.23 -10.02
CA GLN A 19 -2.52 -10.88 -10.04
C GLN A 19 -2.97 -10.00 -8.86
N SER A 20 -3.99 -10.42 -8.13
CA SER A 20 -4.59 -9.65 -7.03
C SER A 20 -4.18 -10.24 -5.69
N PRO A 21 -3.42 -9.53 -4.84
CA PRO A 21 -3.03 -10.05 -3.53
C PRO A 21 -4.24 -10.20 -2.61
N LEU A 22 -4.22 -11.25 -1.78
CA LEU A 22 -5.26 -11.46 -0.76
C LEU A 22 -5.17 -10.36 0.31
N ASN A 23 -6.32 -10.01 0.87
CA ASN A 23 -6.52 -9.01 1.91
C ASN A 23 -7.42 -9.57 3.02
N GLN A 24 -7.80 -8.74 4.00
CA GLN A 24 -8.58 -9.20 5.15
C GLN A 24 -9.96 -9.77 4.76
N ASP A 25 -10.56 -9.33 3.65
CA ASP A 25 -11.89 -9.77 3.20
C ASP A 25 -11.89 -11.22 2.68
N ASN A 26 -10.73 -11.72 2.25
CA ASN A 26 -10.56 -13.07 1.69
C ASN A 26 -9.58 -13.92 2.53
N LYS A 27 -9.51 -13.62 3.85
CA LYS A 27 -8.67 -14.29 4.84
C LYS A 27 -8.86 -15.81 4.91
N GLU A 28 -10.05 -16.32 4.62
CA GLU A 28 -10.35 -17.77 4.65
C GLU A 28 -9.57 -18.60 3.61
N PHE A 29 -9.05 -17.92 2.59
CA PHE A 29 -8.20 -18.50 1.56
C PHE A 29 -6.71 -18.33 1.85
N TYR A 30 -6.34 -17.52 2.85
CA TYR A 30 -4.95 -17.24 3.18
C TYR A 30 -4.31 -18.41 3.91
N VAL A 31 -3.17 -18.88 3.38
CA VAL A 31 -2.28 -19.84 4.03
C VAL A 31 -1.00 -19.12 4.39
N ASP A 32 -0.73 -19.01 5.69
CA ASP A 32 0.39 -18.22 6.22
C ASP A 32 1.72 -18.95 6.14
N ILE A 33 2.28 -19.04 4.93
CA ILE A 33 3.61 -19.64 4.69
C ILE A 33 4.76 -18.76 5.21
N TYR A 34 4.49 -17.49 5.53
CA TYR A 34 5.46 -16.49 6.03
C TYR A 34 5.30 -16.20 7.52
N LYS A 35 4.61 -17.07 8.26
CA LYS A 35 4.24 -16.85 9.66
C LYS A 35 5.40 -16.37 10.53
N GLN A 36 6.55 -17.04 10.44
CA GLN A 36 7.71 -16.69 11.27
C GLN A 36 8.32 -15.34 10.86
N ASP A 37 8.39 -15.04 9.57
CA ASP A 37 8.90 -13.77 9.06
C ASP A 37 7.98 -12.60 9.47
N LEU A 38 6.66 -12.79 9.36
CA LEU A 38 5.68 -11.80 9.81
C LEU A 38 5.76 -11.57 11.33
N LEU A 39 5.92 -12.62 12.13
CA LEU A 39 6.09 -12.47 13.58
C LEU A 39 7.36 -11.67 13.93
N ASN A 40 8.47 -11.94 13.24
CA ASN A 40 9.71 -11.18 13.43
C ASN A 40 9.53 -9.71 13.02
N LEU A 41 8.93 -9.46 11.84
CA LEU A 41 8.70 -8.10 11.35
C LEU A 41 7.72 -7.32 12.26
N ARG A 42 6.67 -7.95 12.77
CA ARG A 42 5.76 -7.33 13.76
C ARG A 42 6.52 -6.91 15.01
N LYS A 43 7.35 -7.80 15.55
CA LYS A 43 8.17 -7.52 16.73
C LYS A 43 9.12 -6.34 16.47
N ASP A 44 9.78 -6.34 15.31
CA ASP A 44 10.68 -5.27 14.92
C ASP A 44 9.95 -3.92 14.80
N LEU A 45 8.75 -3.88 14.20
CA LEU A 45 7.94 -2.68 14.10
C LEU A 45 7.48 -2.16 15.47
N VAL A 46 6.96 -3.05 16.33
CA VAL A 46 6.45 -2.66 17.65
C VAL A 46 7.58 -2.14 18.54
N LEU A 47 8.73 -2.79 18.52
CA LEU A 47 9.91 -2.40 19.33
C LEU A 47 10.74 -1.29 18.69
N ASN A 48 10.45 -0.89 17.45
CA ASN A 48 11.19 0.17 16.76
C ASN A 48 11.04 1.51 17.48
N LEU A 49 12.17 2.14 17.81
CA LEU A 49 12.25 3.48 18.39
C LEU A 49 12.69 4.55 17.37
N ILE A 50 13.10 4.14 16.17
CA ILE A 50 13.64 5.01 15.12
C ILE A 50 12.51 5.36 14.13
N PRO A 51 11.96 6.59 14.11
CA PRO A 51 10.75 6.91 13.34
C PRO A 51 10.87 6.70 11.83
N ASP A 52 12.06 6.84 11.27
CA ASP A 52 12.40 6.78 9.85
C ASP A 52 12.98 5.43 9.40
N LYS A 53 12.94 4.42 10.28
CA LYS A 53 13.44 3.09 9.95
C LYS A 53 12.64 2.47 8.81
N SER A 54 13.36 2.14 7.74
CA SER A 54 12.81 1.47 6.56
C SER A 54 13.09 -0.03 6.60
N PHE A 55 12.11 -0.82 6.17
CA PHE A 55 12.23 -2.28 6.03
C PHE A 55 12.08 -2.64 4.55
N PHE A 56 13.00 -3.46 4.05
CA PHE A 56 12.98 -3.91 2.66
C PHE A 56 12.63 -5.40 2.59
N VAL A 57 11.53 -5.72 1.93
CA VAL A 57 11.04 -7.10 1.74
C VAL A 57 11.23 -7.49 0.29
N THR A 58 11.99 -8.54 0.04
CA THR A 58 12.36 -9.00 -1.31
C THR A 58 12.07 -10.49 -1.50
N GLY A 59 11.97 -10.92 -2.75
CA GLY A 59 11.76 -12.32 -3.15
C GLY A 59 11.13 -12.43 -4.53
N GLN A 60 11.05 -13.64 -5.08
CA GLN A 60 10.53 -13.88 -6.43
C GLN A 60 9.07 -13.40 -6.59
N SER A 61 8.73 -12.95 -7.81
CA SER A 61 7.37 -12.53 -8.16
C SER A 61 6.38 -13.69 -8.00
N GLY A 62 5.14 -13.40 -7.61
CA GLY A 62 4.09 -14.42 -7.46
C GLY A 62 4.12 -15.24 -6.16
N ASN A 63 5.17 -15.14 -5.33
CA ASN A 63 5.27 -15.95 -4.11
C ASN A 63 4.40 -15.47 -2.93
N GLY A 64 3.47 -14.52 -3.13
CA GLY A 64 2.55 -14.10 -2.07
C GLY A 64 3.11 -13.08 -1.07
N LYS A 65 4.18 -12.36 -1.39
CA LYS A 65 4.75 -11.30 -0.52
C LYS A 65 3.72 -10.20 -0.19
N SER A 66 3.08 -9.63 -1.21
CA SER A 66 2.07 -8.58 -1.03
C SER A 66 0.89 -9.08 -0.22
N THR A 67 0.45 -10.31 -0.49
CA THR A 67 -0.56 -11.02 0.31
C THR A 67 -0.13 -11.10 1.78
N ALA A 68 1.07 -11.61 2.08
CA ALA A 68 1.55 -11.72 3.45
C ALA A 68 1.62 -10.37 4.17
N LEU A 69 2.05 -9.31 3.47
CA LEU A 69 2.10 -7.95 4.03
C LEU A 69 0.70 -7.37 4.30
N ASN A 70 -0.33 -7.74 3.54
CA ASN A 70 -1.72 -7.35 3.84
C ASN A 70 -2.23 -7.99 5.14
N PHE A 71 -1.60 -9.07 5.60
CA PHE A 71 -1.86 -9.71 6.90
C PHE A 71 -0.83 -9.34 7.98
N LEU A 72 0.12 -8.45 7.68
CA LEU A 72 1.11 -7.99 8.65
C LEU A 72 0.47 -7.25 9.83
N PRO A 73 -0.48 -6.31 9.64
CA PRO A 73 -1.04 -5.56 10.77
C PRO A 73 -1.74 -6.45 11.78
N ASP A 74 -1.50 -6.16 13.05
CA ASP A 74 -2.25 -6.70 14.17
C ASP A 74 -2.67 -5.58 15.12
N THR A 75 -3.35 -5.95 16.21
CA THR A 75 -3.81 -5.00 17.22
C THR A 75 -2.68 -4.22 17.90
N ALA A 76 -1.45 -4.73 17.93
CA ALA A 76 -0.31 -4.01 18.49
C ALA A 76 0.21 -2.95 17.52
N ILE A 77 0.29 -3.28 16.22
CA ILE A 77 0.68 -2.33 15.18
C ILE A 77 -0.36 -1.22 15.06
N PHE A 78 -1.65 -1.54 15.00
CA PHE A 78 -2.72 -0.54 14.88
C PHE A 78 -2.79 0.45 16.05
N LYS A 79 -2.31 0.06 17.24
CA LYS A 79 -2.22 0.97 18.39
C LYS A 79 -1.12 2.02 18.25
N LYS A 80 -0.09 1.76 17.43
CA LYS A 80 1.10 2.59 17.32
C LYS A 80 1.20 3.33 15.98
N TYR A 81 0.64 2.76 14.92
CA TYR A 81 0.81 3.23 13.55
C TYR A 81 -0.53 3.39 12.84
N ASP A 82 -0.65 4.46 12.07
CA ASP A 82 -1.64 4.57 11.00
C ASP A 82 -1.06 3.92 9.74
N ILE A 83 -1.68 2.83 9.29
CA ILE A 83 -1.15 2.00 8.21
C ILE A 83 -1.76 2.44 6.90
N LYS A 84 -0.91 2.90 5.99
CA LYS A 84 -1.28 3.25 4.62
C LYS A 84 -0.72 2.24 3.64
N TYR A 85 -1.56 1.79 2.71
CA TYR A 85 -1.17 0.89 1.63
C TYR A 85 -1.09 1.68 0.32
N LEU A 86 0.04 1.54 -0.37
CA LEU A 86 0.26 2.12 -1.69
C LEU A 86 0.78 1.02 -2.61
N ASN A 87 0.00 0.69 -3.64
CA ASN A 87 0.45 -0.22 -4.69
C ASN A 87 1.01 0.60 -5.85
N GLY A 88 2.32 0.46 -6.09
CA GLY A 88 2.99 1.21 -7.14
C GLY A 88 2.41 0.98 -8.54
N ARG A 89 1.82 -0.19 -8.83
CA ARG A 89 1.20 -0.48 -10.14
C ARG A 89 -0.10 0.27 -10.38
N ASP A 90 -0.85 0.54 -9.32
CA ASP A 90 -2.15 1.23 -9.43
C ASP A 90 -1.97 2.75 -9.55
N VAL A 91 -0.78 3.21 -9.18
CA VAL A 91 -0.48 4.61 -8.93
C VAL A 91 0.46 5.18 -10.00
N PHE A 92 1.48 4.41 -10.40
CA PHE A 92 2.54 4.90 -11.26
C PHE A 92 2.54 4.20 -12.61
N LYS A 93 2.53 5.00 -13.68
CA LYS A 93 2.92 4.51 -15.00
C LYS A 93 4.44 4.44 -15.02
N LEU A 94 4.99 3.23 -14.97
CA LEU A 94 6.44 3.02 -14.84
C LEU A 94 7.25 3.70 -15.96
N ASP A 95 6.66 3.84 -17.14
CA ASP A 95 7.30 4.46 -18.30
C ASP A 95 7.34 5.99 -18.25
N ASP A 96 6.62 6.62 -17.31
CA ASP A 96 6.42 8.08 -17.20
C ASP A 96 6.31 8.51 -15.73
N ILE A 97 7.12 7.93 -14.85
CA ILE A 97 7.09 8.22 -13.41
C ILE A 97 8.00 9.41 -13.07
N ASP A 98 7.42 10.49 -12.53
CA ASP A 98 8.18 11.60 -11.93
C ASP A 98 8.22 11.45 -10.39
N ILE A 99 9.32 11.86 -9.76
CA ILE A 99 9.46 11.92 -8.30
C ILE A 99 8.36 12.80 -7.67
N ILE A 100 7.91 13.83 -8.39
CA ILE A 100 6.82 14.71 -7.96
C ILE A 100 5.52 13.90 -7.83
N ASP A 101 5.22 13.01 -8.78
CA ASP A 101 4.02 12.16 -8.73
C ASP A 101 4.05 11.22 -7.53
N VAL A 102 5.23 10.66 -7.22
CA VAL A 102 5.44 9.81 -6.04
C VAL A 102 5.17 10.60 -4.76
N MET A 103 5.73 11.79 -4.63
CA MET A 103 5.54 12.64 -3.45
C MET A 103 4.07 13.06 -3.29
N LEU A 104 3.42 13.47 -4.38
CA LEU A 104 2.02 13.88 -4.36
C LEU A 104 1.10 12.71 -4.01
N MET A 105 1.35 11.51 -4.54
CA MET A 105 0.52 10.35 -4.20
C MET A 105 0.72 9.90 -2.76
N ILE A 106 1.96 9.88 -2.25
CA ILE A 106 2.21 9.58 -0.83
C ILE A 106 1.46 10.60 0.04
N GLY A 107 1.59 11.89 -0.29
CA GLY A 107 0.88 12.97 0.41
C GLY A 107 -0.63 12.77 0.42
N TYR A 108 -1.23 12.53 -0.75
CA TYR A 108 -2.67 12.27 -0.89
C TYR A 108 -3.11 11.04 -0.09
N THR A 109 -2.37 9.93 -0.18
CA THR A 109 -2.65 8.67 0.53
C THR A 109 -2.62 8.85 2.06
N ILE A 110 -1.75 9.74 2.56
CA ILE A 110 -1.69 10.06 3.98
C ILE A 110 -2.91 10.84 4.45
N VAL A 111 -3.53 11.67 3.60
CA VAL A 111 -4.61 12.60 4.01
C VAL A 111 -6.01 12.16 3.60
N ASN A 112 -6.17 11.26 2.63
CA ASN A 112 -7.47 10.92 2.00
C ASN A 112 -8.51 10.29 2.94
N TRP A 113 -8.14 9.91 4.15
CA TRP A 113 -9.04 9.36 5.16
C TRP A 113 -9.68 10.44 6.05
N ASP A 114 -9.11 11.66 6.08
CA ASP A 114 -9.65 12.82 6.80
C ASP A 114 -10.01 13.91 5.79
N SER A 115 -11.32 14.07 5.55
CA SER A 115 -11.88 15.05 4.61
C SER A 115 -11.37 16.48 4.78
N ARG A 116 -11.02 16.89 6.01
CA ARG A 116 -10.49 18.24 6.29
C ARG A 116 -9.02 18.32 5.88
N LEU A 117 -8.21 17.30 6.17
CA LEU A 117 -6.81 17.25 5.74
C LEU A 117 -6.69 17.11 4.23
N GLU A 118 -7.54 16.27 3.63
CA GLU A 118 -7.65 16.12 2.18
C GLU A 118 -7.97 17.47 1.51
N LYS A 119 -9.01 18.16 1.98
CA LYS A 119 -9.37 19.48 1.46
C LYS A 119 -8.20 20.47 1.54
N LYS A 120 -7.53 20.54 2.71
CA LYS A 120 -6.38 21.43 2.90
C LYS A 120 -5.23 21.08 1.95
N PHE A 121 -4.94 19.80 1.76
CA PHE A 121 -3.90 19.34 0.85
C PHE A 121 -4.20 19.76 -0.60
N LEU A 122 -5.44 19.59 -1.05
CA LEU A 122 -5.87 19.96 -2.40
C LEU A 122 -5.85 21.49 -2.61
N GLU A 123 -6.23 22.27 -1.60
CA GLU A 123 -6.15 23.74 -1.66
C GLU A 123 -4.70 24.23 -1.84
N GLU A 124 -3.75 23.70 -1.05
CA GLU A 124 -2.33 24.04 -1.17
C GLU A 124 -1.74 23.61 -2.52
N LEU A 125 -2.16 22.45 -3.03
CA LEU A 125 -1.74 21.97 -4.34
C LEU A 125 -2.20 22.90 -5.48
N GLU A 126 -3.45 23.37 -5.41
CA GLU A 126 -3.99 24.30 -6.40
C GLU A 126 -3.29 25.67 -6.33
N ASP A 127 -2.95 26.13 -5.14
CA ASP A 127 -2.19 27.37 -4.97
C ASP A 127 -0.75 27.27 -5.49
N LEU A 128 -0.10 26.10 -5.33
CA LEU A 128 1.20 25.82 -5.96
C LEU A 128 1.10 25.85 -7.48
N LYS A 129 0.04 25.26 -8.05
CA LYS A 129 -0.22 25.27 -9.49
C LYS A 129 -0.41 26.69 -10.03
N LYS A 130 -1.22 27.52 -9.36
CA LYS A 130 -1.41 28.94 -9.71
C LYS A 130 -0.09 29.72 -9.70
N LYS A 131 0.73 29.56 -8.66
CA LYS A 131 2.05 30.23 -8.55
C LYS A 131 3.01 29.80 -9.67
N LYS A 132 2.97 28.54 -10.10
CA LYS A 132 3.79 28.04 -11.21
C LYS A 132 3.33 28.62 -12.55
N LEU A 133 2.02 28.69 -12.80
CA LEU A 133 1.44 29.28 -14.01
C LEU A 133 1.71 30.78 -14.12
N GLY A 134 1.51 31.54 -13.04
CA GLY A 134 1.81 32.98 -13.02
C GLY A 134 3.30 33.31 -13.21
N LYS A 135 4.21 32.38 -12.92
CA LYS A 135 5.65 32.53 -13.24
C LYS A 135 5.97 32.24 -14.71
N LEU A 136 5.13 31.48 -15.42
CA LEU A 136 5.28 31.19 -16.84
C LEU A 136 4.72 32.32 -17.71
N GLU A 137 3.67 33.01 -17.26
CA GLU A 137 3.09 34.16 -17.97
C GLU A 137 3.97 35.43 -17.92
N ASN A 138 4.87 35.52 -16.93
CA ASN A 138 5.80 36.64 -16.75
C ASN A 138 7.21 36.36 -17.30
N ARG A 139 7.39 35.33 -18.12
CA ARG A 139 8.63 35.01 -18.84
C ARG A 139 8.42 35.20 -20.34
#